data_AF-A0A238KYH3-F1
#
_entry.id   AF-A0A238KYH3-F1
#
_cell.length_a   1.000
_cell.length_b   1.000
_cell.length_c   1.000
_cell.angle_alpha   90.00
_cell.angle_beta   90.00
_cell.angle_gamma   90.00
#
_symmetry.space_group_name_H-M   'P 1'
#
loop_
_entity.id
_entity.type
_entity.pdbx_description
1 polymer ?
#
loop_
_entity_poly.entity_id
_entity_poly.type
_entity_poly.pdbx_seq_one_letter_code
_entity_poly.pdbx_strand_id
1 'polypeptide(L)' 'MTDIAKMIADLQQTRDELRVQLHLGSKEAEEEWHELTSEWDKFLSRTQFDKSAEEVGEAAKEVGLKMKAAYDRMKKA' A
#
# COMPACT_ATOMS: atom_id res chain seq x y z
N MET A 1 -6.51 -19.99 -7.74
CA MET A 1 -6.81 -18.69 -7.11
C MET A 1 -5.71 -17.76 -7.59
N THR A 2 -6.06 -16.78 -8.44
CA THR A 2 -5.14 -15.94 -9.22
C THR A 2 -4.06 -15.28 -8.36
N ASP A 3 -2.79 -15.43 -8.75
CA ASP A 3 -1.62 -14.94 -7.99
C ASP A 3 -1.71 -13.45 -7.62
N ILE A 4 -2.43 -12.67 -8.43
CA ILE A 4 -2.69 -11.24 -8.21
C ILE A 4 -3.56 -10.98 -6.97
N ALA A 5 -4.59 -11.78 -6.72
CA ALA A 5 -5.43 -11.61 -5.54
C ALA A 5 -4.62 -11.84 -4.25
N LYS A 6 -3.67 -12.78 -4.30
CA LYS A 6 -2.76 -13.07 -3.19
C LYS A 6 -1.75 -11.94 -2.98
N MET A 7 -1.20 -11.39 -4.07
CA MET A 7 -0.29 -10.24 -4.01
C MET A 7 -0.97 -8.97 -3.46
N ILE A 8 -2.24 -8.72 -3.83
CA ILE A 8 -3.03 -7.61 -3.26
C ILE A 8 -3.26 -7.83 -1.76
N ALA A 9 -3.58 -9.07 -1.35
CA ALA A 9 -3.79 -9.41 0.06
C ALA A 9 -2.50 -9.23 0.88
N ASP A 10 -1.35 -9.66 0.37
CA ASP A 10 -0.05 -9.47 1.03
C ASP A 10 0.31 -7.98 1.16
N LEU A 11 -0.01 -7.17 0.16
CA LEU A 11 0.17 -5.71 0.20
C LEU A 11 -0.76 -5.04 1.22
N GLN A 12 -2.03 -5.47 1.30
CA GLN A 12 -2.96 -5.02 2.32
C GLN A 12 -2.50 -5.40 3.73
N GLN A 13 -1.99 -6.62 3.92
CA GLN A 13 -1.45 -7.04 5.21
C GLN A 13 -0.23 -6.21 5.60
N THR A 14 0.71 -6.00 4.67
CA THR A 14 1.90 -5.17 4.89
C THR A 14 1.49 -3.73 5.26
N ARG A 15 0.47 -3.17 4.59
CA ARG A 15 -0.10 -1.86 4.94
C ARG A 15 -0.61 -1.82 6.37
N ASP A 16 -1.38 -2.82 6.78
CA ASP A 16 -2.02 -2.82 8.10
C ASP A 16 -0.96 -2.96 9.21
N GLU A 17 0.08 -3.77 9.00
CA GLU A 17 1.23 -3.87 9.90
C GLU A 17 1.98 -2.54 10.01
N LEU A 18 2.20 -1.86 8.87
CA LEU A 18 2.87 -0.56 8.82
C LEU A 18 2.06 0.52 9.52
N ARG A 19 0.74 0.54 9.35
CA ARG A 19 -0.16 1.46 10.05
C ARG A 19 -0.04 1.33 11.57
N VAL A 20 0.08 0.12 12.09
CA VAL A 20 0.23 -0.13 13.53
C VAL A 20 1.59 0.36 14.03
N GLN A 21 2.67 0.13 13.27
CA GLN A 21 4.01 0.65 13.60
C GLN A 21 4.05 2.18 13.60
N LEU A 22 3.38 2.80 12.63
CA LEU A 22 3.29 4.24 12.46
C LEU A 22 2.46 4.96 13.50
N HIS A 23 1.41 4.32 14.01
CA HIS A 23 0.62 4.87 15.11
C HIS A 23 1.45 5.05 16.40
N LEU A 24 2.60 4.36 16.50
CA LEU A 24 3.59 4.56 17.56
C LEU A 24 4.69 5.57 17.18
N GLY A 25 4.68 6.05 15.93
CA GLY A 25 5.66 6.97 15.35
C GLY A 25 5.21 8.44 15.39
N SER A 26 6.09 9.32 14.91
CA SER A 26 5.86 10.77 14.86
C SER A 26 4.70 11.14 13.93
N LYS A 27 3.97 12.21 14.28
CA LYS A 27 2.83 12.75 13.53
C LYS A 27 3.11 13.00 12.03
N GLU A 28 4.34 13.37 11.71
CA GLU A 28 4.82 13.59 10.33
C GLU A 28 4.82 12.30 9.50
N ALA A 29 5.20 11.19 10.12
CA ALA A 29 5.15 9.88 9.50
C ALA A 29 3.69 9.41 9.33
N GLU A 30 2.83 9.74 10.28
CA GLU A 30 1.39 9.46 10.21
C GLU A 30 0.70 10.21 9.05
N GLU A 31 1.07 11.47 8.81
CA GLU A 31 0.58 12.27 7.67
C GLU A 31 1.06 11.71 6.32
N GLU A 32 2.37 11.42 6.18
CA GLU A 32 2.94 10.85 4.95
C GLU A 32 2.32 9.48 4.65
N TRP A 33 2.08 8.68 5.70
CA TRP A 33 1.36 7.42 5.59
C TRP A 33 -0.09 7.59 5.15
N HIS A 34 -0.81 8.57 5.71
CA HIS A 34 -2.20 8.79 5.39
C HIS A 34 -2.39 9.18 3.91
N GLU A 35 -1.50 10.00 3.35
CA GLU A 35 -1.50 10.30 1.91
C GLU A 35 -1.29 9.04 1.07
N LEU A 36 -0.29 8.24 1.44
CA LEU A 36 0.04 7.01 0.73
C LEU A 36 -1.10 5.98 0.76
N THR A 37 -1.79 5.89 1.90
CA THR A 37 -2.93 5.01 2.12
C THR A 37 -4.15 5.46 1.31
N SER A 38 -4.38 6.78 1.20
CA SER A 38 -5.47 7.37 0.42
C SER A 38 -5.33 7.05 -1.07
N GLU A 39 -4.11 7.14 -1.61
CA GLU A 39 -3.83 6.78 -3.00
C GLU A 39 -4.01 5.27 -3.26
N TRP A 40 -3.62 4.43 -2.29
CA TRP A 40 -3.87 2.98 -2.34
C TRP A 40 -5.36 2.64 -2.32
N ASP A 41 -6.17 3.33 -1.50
CA ASP A 41 -7.61 3.08 -1.41
C ASP A 41 -8.35 3.49 -2.68
N LYS A 42 -7.98 4.64 -3.28
CA LYS A 42 -8.46 5.04 -4.61
C LYS A 42 -8.08 4.02 -5.67
N PHE A 43 -6.88 3.44 -5.57
CA PHE A 43 -6.42 2.41 -6.49
C PHE A 43 -7.22 1.11 -6.33
N LEU A 44 -7.44 0.63 -5.10
CA LEU A 44 -8.30 -0.53 -4.83
C LEU A 44 -9.73 -0.33 -5.34
N SER A 45 -10.28 0.87 -5.13
CA SER A 45 -11.62 1.23 -5.65
C SER A 45 -11.66 1.17 -7.18
N ARG A 46 -10.65 1.69 -7.87
CA ARG A 46 -10.54 1.61 -9.35
C ARG A 46 -10.34 0.19 -9.87
N THR A 47 -9.61 -0.64 -9.15
CA THR A 47 -9.33 -2.03 -9.56
C THR A 47 -10.50 -2.96 -9.30
N GLN A 48 -11.36 -2.67 -8.33
CA GLN A 48 -12.64 -3.39 -8.14
C GLN A 48 -13.67 -3.13 -9.25
N PHE A 49 -13.59 -1.98 -9.93
CA PHE A 49 -14.66 -1.56 -10.84
C PHE A 49 -14.45 -1.90 -12.32
N ASP A 50 -13.22 -1.96 -12.86
CA ASP A 50 -13.10 -1.97 -14.33
C ASP A 50 -11.79 -2.48 -14.97
N LYS A 51 -10.82 -3.02 -14.19
CA LYS A 51 -9.49 -3.33 -14.74
C LYS A 51 -9.19 -4.83 -14.84
N SER A 52 -8.58 -5.21 -15.97
CA SER A 52 -8.04 -6.55 -16.19
C SER A 52 -6.96 -6.87 -15.16
N ALA A 53 -6.84 -8.14 -14.79
CA ALA A 53 -5.93 -8.60 -13.73
C ALA A 53 -4.48 -8.11 -13.93
N GLU A 54 -4.05 -7.96 -15.19
CA GLU A 54 -2.73 -7.48 -15.58
C GLU A 54 -2.47 -6.01 -15.19
N GLU A 55 -3.42 -5.10 -15.48
CA GLU A 55 -3.30 -3.68 -15.08
C GLU A 55 -3.38 -3.50 -13.56
N VAL A 56 -4.16 -4.34 -12.89
CA VAL A 56 -4.25 -4.37 -11.43
C VAL A 56 -2.91 -4.80 -10.82
N GLY A 57 -2.27 -5.82 -11.39
CA GLY A 57 -0.99 -6.35 -10.92
C GLY A 57 0.15 -5.34 -11.05
N GLU A 58 0.23 -4.64 -12.18
CA GLU A 58 1.31 -3.68 -12.43
C GLU A 58 1.25 -2.48 -11.49
N ALA A 59 0.06 -1.92 -11.29
CA ALA A 59 -0.12 -0.78 -10.40
C ALA A 59 -0.11 -1.17 -8.91
N ALA A 60 -0.56 -2.38 -8.53
CA ALA A 60 -0.34 -2.91 -7.19
C ALA A 60 1.16 -3.03 -6.86
N LYS A 61 1.97 -3.46 -7.84
CA LYS A 61 3.43 -3.52 -7.72
C LYS A 61 4.05 -2.14 -7.53
N GLU A 62 3.57 -1.14 -8.26
CA GLU A 62 4.05 0.24 -8.16
C GLU A 62 3.75 0.85 -6.78
N VAL A 63 2.53 0.68 -6.27
CA VAL A 63 2.20 1.19 -4.92
C VAL A 63 2.89 0.39 -3.83
N GLY A 64 3.06 -0.93 -4.00
CA GLY A 64 3.87 -1.74 -3.10
C GLY A 64 5.32 -1.29 -2.99
N LEU A 65 5.93 -0.87 -4.12
CA LEU A 65 7.26 -0.26 -4.12
C LEU A 65 7.28 1.08 -3.37
N LYS A 66 6.27 1.93 -3.56
CA LYS A 66 6.14 3.21 -2.85
C LYS A 66 5.98 3.01 -1.34
N MET A 67 5.13 2.07 -0.92
CA MET A 67 4.96 1.69 0.49
C MET A 67 6.25 1.18 1.12
N LYS A 68 6.96 0.29 0.43
CA LYS A 68 8.24 -0.23 0.92
C LYS A 68 9.29 0.88 1.07
N ALA A 69 9.37 1.78 0.09
CA ALA A 69 10.29 2.91 0.14
C ALA A 69 9.95 3.94 1.22
N ALA A 70 8.65 4.16 1.49
CA ALA A 70 8.21 4.97 2.63
C ALA A 70 8.60 4.30 3.95
N TYR A 71 8.37 2.99 4.09
CA TYR A 71 8.76 2.26 5.29
C TYR A 71 10.26 2.26 5.55
N ASP A 72 11.08 2.01 4.52
CA ASP A 72 12.54 2.05 4.67
C ASP A 72 13.05 3.44 5.09
N ARG A 73 12.34 4.51 4.70
CA ARG A 73 12.62 5.87 5.17
C ARG A 73 12.21 6.07 6.63
N MET A 74 10.99 5.66 6.99
CA MET A 74 10.47 5.78 8.36
C MET A 74 11.25 4.93 9.37
N LYS A 75 11.77 3.77 8.96
CA LYS A 75 12.60 2.90 9.80
C LYS A 75 14.04 3.43 9.98
N LYS A 76 14.52 4.24 9.05
CA LYS A 76 15.87 4.84 9.10
C LYS A 76 15.91 6.21 9.79
N ALA A 77 14.77 6.87 9.91
CA ALA A 77 14.61 8.10 10.70
C ALA A 77 14.55 7.77 12.20
#